data_AF-A0A518CFA4-F1
#
_entry.id   AF-A0A518CFA4-F1
#
_cell.length_a   1.000
_cell.length_b   1.000
_cell.length_c   1.000
_cell.angle_alpha   90.00
_cell.angle_beta   90.00
_cell.angle_gamma   90.00
#
_symmetry.space_group_name_H-M   'P 1'
#
loop_
_entity.id
_entity.type
_entity.pdbx_description
1 polymer ?
#
loop_
_entity_poly.entity_id
_entity_poly.type
_entity_poly.pdbx_seq_one_letter_code
_entity_poly.pdbx_strand_id
1 'polypeptide(L)'
;MIKKLACTGVGAALLAGLVFGTDAYSYISTTASRVSDNVKNSVPVEFELDRARKMIQDLTPEIRRNMHMIAKEEVEVEKLQARVGDLQEKLASNKADIIRLKNDLDSGSTYFTYAGHEYSRNAVQTDLAGRFERFKTQDATRVKLESILRAREQGLDAARAKLDGMLTARRQLEVDVENLEARQKMVEVAQTSSKFAFDDSHLSKTKRLIDEIRTRIDVAERMVDVDGELAGEIQLDEQVDADISNEVASYFGLEIELDDEELAEVDTKAAEKLTKRIELSQLN
;
A
#
# COMPACT_ATOMS: atom_id res chain seq x y z
N MET A 1 -39.87 14.22 -5.62
CA MET A 1 -39.69 14.20 -4.14
C MET A 1 -38.24 13.99 -3.68
N ILE A 2 -37.23 14.19 -4.54
CA ILE A 2 -35.82 13.84 -4.24
C ILE A 2 -35.14 14.81 -3.24
N LYS A 3 -35.53 16.09 -3.22
CA LYS A 3 -34.91 17.11 -2.34
C LYS A 3 -35.12 16.90 -0.83
N LYS A 4 -36.09 16.07 -0.41
CA LYS A 4 -36.30 15.75 1.02
C LYS A 4 -35.41 14.60 1.52
N LEU A 5 -34.96 13.72 0.63
CA LEU A 5 -34.16 12.53 0.96
C LEU A 5 -32.67 12.85 1.22
N ALA A 6 -32.15 13.88 0.57
CA ALA A 6 -30.79 14.37 0.80
C ALA A 6 -30.61 14.94 2.22
N CYS A 7 -31.57 15.73 2.71
CA CYS A 7 -31.47 16.34 4.05
C CYS A 7 -31.60 15.32 5.18
N THR A 8 -32.39 14.25 5.02
CA THR A 8 -32.52 13.19 6.03
C THR A 8 -31.27 12.31 6.11
N GLY A 9 -30.60 12.03 4.97
CA GLY A 9 -29.35 11.28 4.95
C GLY A 9 -28.19 12.01 5.65
N VAL A 10 -28.05 13.32 5.40
CA VAL A 10 -27.03 14.14 6.06
C VAL A 10 -27.31 14.30 7.56
N GLY A 11 -28.58 14.47 7.97
CA GLY A 11 -28.97 14.53 9.38
C GLY A 11 -28.64 13.25 10.14
N ALA A 12 -28.91 12.07 9.56
CA ALA A 12 -28.58 10.78 10.18
C ALA A 12 -27.06 10.56 10.30
N ALA A 13 -26.28 10.93 9.28
CA ALA A 13 -24.81 10.82 9.33
C ALA A 13 -24.18 11.75 10.38
N LEU A 14 -24.69 12.98 10.51
CA LEU A 14 -24.20 13.94 11.52
C LEU A 14 -24.60 13.52 12.95
N LEU A 15 -25.81 13.00 13.15
CA LEU A 15 -26.22 12.49 14.47
C LEU A 15 -25.45 11.22 14.86
N ALA A 16 -25.17 10.33 13.92
CA ALA A 16 -24.30 9.17 14.17
C ALA A 16 -22.88 9.60 14.56
N GLY A 17 -22.30 10.59 13.86
CA GLY A 17 -20.97 11.13 14.16
C GLY A 17 -20.87 11.99 15.43
N LEU A 18 -21.99 12.34 16.07
CA LEU A 18 -22.03 13.09 17.32
C LEU A 18 -22.27 12.18 18.54
N VAL A 19 -22.99 11.06 18.35
CA VAL A 19 -23.17 10.02 19.38
C VAL A 19 -21.96 9.09 19.46
N PHE A 20 -21.26 8.84 18.35
CA PHE A 20 -19.99 8.11 18.34
C PHE A 20 -18.84 9.09 18.11
N GLY A 21 -18.19 9.49 19.21
CA GLY A 21 -17.07 10.42 19.21
C GLY A 21 -15.84 9.94 18.42
N THR A 22 -14.84 10.82 18.33
CA THR A 22 -13.65 10.70 17.47
C THR A 22 -12.76 9.47 17.69
N ASP A 23 -12.98 8.69 18.75
CA ASP A 23 -12.20 7.49 19.07
C ASP A 23 -12.63 6.20 18.32
N ALA A 24 -13.77 6.22 17.61
CA ALA A 24 -14.24 5.06 16.82
C ALA A 24 -13.26 4.64 15.70
N TYR A 25 -12.32 5.50 15.31
CA TYR A 25 -11.37 5.26 14.22
C TYR A 25 -10.37 4.12 14.51
N SER A 26 -10.11 3.79 15.79
CA SER A 26 -9.08 2.81 16.18
C SER A 26 -9.55 1.34 16.18
N TYR A 27 -10.86 1.10 16.32
CA TYR A 27 -11.40 -0.28 16.37
C TYR A 27 -11.75 -0.86 14.99
N ILE A 28 -12.04 0.00 14.00
CA ILE A 28 -12.40 -0.42 12.65
C ILE A 28 -11.17 -0.93 11.88
N SER A 29 -10.01 -0.27 12.03
CA SER A 29 -8.75 -0.64 11.37
C SER A 29 -8.26 -2.04 11.76
N THR A 30 -8.36 -2.41 13.04
CA THR A 30 -7.93 -3.72 13.55
C THR A 30 -8.84 -4.87 13.12
N THR A 31 -10.13 -4.59 12.88
CA THR A 31 -11.12 -5.62 12.50
C THR A 31 -11.10 -5.89 10.99
N ALA A 32 -10.91 -4.85 10.17
CA ALA A 32 -10.86 -4.98 8.70
C ALA A 32 -9.71 -5.88 8.21
N SER A 33 -8.51 -5.76 8.81
CA SER A 33 -7.35 -6.56 8.42
C SER A 33 -7.55 -8.06 8.65
N ARG A 34 -8.10 -8.46 9.82
CA ARG A 34 -8.37 -9.88 10.14
C ARG A 34 -9.42 -10.53 9.24
N VAL A 35 -10.36 -9.76 8.68
CA VAL A 35 -11.33 -10.28 7.70
C VAL A 35 -10.69 -10.40 6.30
N SER A 36 -9.84 -9.44 5.91
CA SER A 36 -9.16 -9.48 4.60
C SER A 36 -8.20 -10.66 4.45
N ASP A 37 -7.45 -11.00 5.50
CA ASP A 37 -6.40 -12.02 5.39
C ASP A 37 -6.97 -13.44 5.33
N ASN A 38 -8.12 -13.71 5.96
CA ASN A 38 -8.82 -14.99 5.83
C ASN A 38 -9.40 -15.23 4.42
N VAL A 39 -9.84 -14.17 3.73
CA VAL A 39 -10.39 -14.29 2.36
C VAL A 39 -9.28 -14.54 1.34
N LYS A 40 -8.10 -13.93 1.48
CA LYS A 40 -6.95 -14.19 0.59
C LYS A 40 -6.50 -15.65 0.63
N ASN A 41 -6.53 -16.28 1.81
CA ASN A 41 -6.21 -17.70 1.99
C ASN A 41 -7.29 -18.67 1.45
N SER A 42 -8.42 -18.16 0.97
CA SER A 42 -9.55 -18.95 0.45
C SER A 42 -9.58 -19.04 -1.09
N VAL A 43 -8.65 -18.39 -1.80
CA VAL A 43 -8.59 -18.42 -3.27
C VAL A 43 -7.66 -19.56 -3.72
N PRO A 44 -8.10 -20.46 -4.63
CA PRO A 44 -7.24 -21.50 -5.19
C PRO A 44 -6.02 -20.92 -5.93
N VAL A 45 -4.86 -21.56 -5.78
CA VAL A 45 -3.59 -21.10 -6.38
C VAL A 45 -3.68 -21.08 -7.91
N GLU A 46 -4.44 -22.00 -8.49
CA GLU A 46 -4.74 -22.10 -9.91
C GLU A 46 -5.41 -20.83 -10.45
N PHE A 47 -6.32 -20.23 -9.67
CA PHE A 47 -7.02 -19.00 -10.07
C PHE A 47 -6.08 -17.80 -10.07
N GLU A 48 -5.19 -17.68 -9.08
CA GLU A 48 -4.18 -16.61 -9.07
C GLU A 48 -3.13 -16.78 -10.18
N LEU A 49 -2.81 -18.03 -10.58
CA LEU A 49 -1.96 -18.31 -11.75
C LEU A 49 -2.65 -17.91 -13.07
N ASP A 50 -3.93 -18.27 -13.26
CA ASP A 50 -4.72 -17.83 -14.43
C ASP A 50 -4.85 -16.30 -14.49
N ARG A 51 -5.06 -15.66 -13.33
CA ARG A 51 -5.06 -14.21 -13.19
C ARG A 51 -3.70 -13.61 -13.53
N ALA A 52 -2.59 -14.23 -13.10
CA ALA A 52 -1.23 -13.79 -13.45
C ALA A 52 -0.99 -13.86 -14.96
N ARG A 53 -1.32 -14.98 -15.62
CA ARG A 53 -1.30 -15.11 -17.09
C ARG A 53 -2.10 -13.99 -17.75
N LYS A 54 -3.31 -13.71 -17.24
CA LYS A 54 -4.20 -12.69 -17.80
C LYS A 54 -3.59 -11.29 -17.69
N MET A 55 -3.04 -10.93 -16.53
CA MET A 55 -2.32 -9.67 -16.34
C MET A 55 -1.10 -9.55 -17.27
N ILE A 56 -0.34 -10.63 -17.47
CA ILE A 56 0.79 -10.68 -18.42
C ILE A 56 0.32 -10.47 -19.87
N GLN A 57 -0.78 -11.11 -20.28
CA GLN A 57 -1.38 -10.88 -21.61
C GLN A 57 -1.79 -9.41 -21.78
N ASP A 58 -2.36 -8.80 -20.75
CA ASP A 58 -2.82 -7.41 -20.77
C ASP A 58 -1.67 -6.37 -20.83
N LEU A 59 -0.42 -6.77 -20.54
CA LEU A 59 0.77 -5.95 -20.86
C LEU A 59 1.02 -5.84 -22.38
N THR A 60 0.55 -6.80 -23.20
CA THR A 60 0.79 -6.81 -24.65
C THR A 60 0.24 -5.58 -25.39
N PRO A 61 -1.02 -5.13 -25.19
CA PRO A 61 -1.51 -3.89 -25.80
C PRO A 61 -0.76 -2.65 -25.31
N GLU A 62 -0.26 -2.61 -24.07
CA GLU A 62 0.54 -1.50 -23.55
C GLU A 62 1.92 -1.43 -24.22
N ILE A 63 2.60 -2.57 -24.34
CA ILE A 63 3.87 -2.71 -25.06
C ILE A 63 3.70 -2.28 -26.54
N ARG A 64 2.60 -2.66 -27.20
CA ARG A 64 2.30 -2.23 -28.57
C ARG A 64 2.06 -0.73 -28.69
N ARG A 65 1.36 -0.10 -27.72
CA ARG A 65 1.19 1.36 -27.67
C ARG A 65 2.54 2.07 -27.53
N ASN A 66 3.40 1.59 -26.62
CA ASN A 66 4.74 2.15 -26.41
C ASN A 66 5.62 2.00 -27.65
N MET A 67 5.60 0.83 -28.30
CA MET A 67 6.29 0.59 -29.58
C MET A 67 5.81 1.54 -30.69
N HIS A 68 4.50 1.79 -30.79
CA HIS A 68 3.97 2.74 -31.77
C HIS A 68 4.39 4.20 -31.48
N MET A 69 4.46 4.60 -30.21
CA MET A 69 4.97 5.92 -29.83
C MET A 69 6.45 6.08 -30.16
N ILE A 70 7.27 5.04 -29.91
CA ILE A 70 8.69 5.00 -30.28
C ILE A 70 8.85 5.10 -31.79
N ALA A 71 8.17 4.26 -32.58
CA ALA A 71 8.24 4.30 -34.05
C ALA A 71 7.79 5.65 -34.64
N LYS A 72 6.84 6.34 -34.00
CA LYS A 72 6.45 7.70 -34.39
C LYS A 72 7.57 8.71 -34.10
N GLU A 73 8.20 8.63 -32.92
CA GLU A 73 9.31 9.52 -32.55
C GLU A 73 10.54 9.28 -33.43
N GLU A 74 10.83 8.04 -33.84
CA GLU A 74 11.88 7.70 -34.81
C GLU A 74 11.73 8.49 -36.12
N VAL A 75 10.52 8.50 -36.68
CA VAL A 75 10.19 9.24 -37.91
C VAL A 75 10.27 10.76 -37.72
N GLU A 76 9.90 11.29 -36.54
CA GLU A 76 10.03 12.73 -36.26
C GLU A 76 11.50 13.15 -36.01
N VAL A 77 12.32 12.28 -35.43
CA VAL A 77 13.78 12.45 -35.33
C VAL A 77 14.43 12.46 -36.71
N GLU A 78 14.09 11.50 -37.58
CA GLU A 78 14.59 11.44 -38.96
C GLU A 78 14.24 12.70 -39.76
N LYS A 79 12.99 13.18 -39.69
CA LYS A 79 12.57 14.46 -40.31
C LYS A 79 13.35 15.65 -39.76
N LEU A 80 13.59 15.69 -38.45
CA LEU A 80 14.35 16.77 -37.82
C LEU A 80 15.83 16.74 -38.25
N GLN A 81 16.42 15.54 -38.34
CA GLN A 81 17.78 15.33 -38.84
C GLN A 81 17.93 15.79 -40.29
N ALA A 82 17.00 15.39 -41.17
CA ALA A 82 16.96 15.86 -42.55
C ALA A 82 16.85 17.40 -42.63
N ARG A 83 15.96 18.01 -41.82
CA ARG A 83 15.81 19.48 -41.75
C ARG A 83 17.07 20.20 -41.24
N VAL A 84 17.83 19.59 -40.34
CA VAL A 84 19.13 20.11 -39.89
C VAL A 84 20.16 20.04 -41.01
N GLY A 85 20.24 18.92 -41.75
CA GLY A 85 21.11 18.77 -42.92
C GLY A 85 20.82 19.80 -44.02
N ASP A 86 19.55 19.94 -44.38
CA ASP A 86 19.02 20.97 -45.30
C ASP A 86 19.48 22.38 -44.92
N LEU A 87 19.45 22.71 -43.62
CA LEU A 87 19.85 24.02 -43.10
C LEU A 87 21.37 24.17 -43.06
N GLN A 88 22.12 23.10 -42.78
CA GLN A 88 23.58 23.07 -42.85
C GLN A 88 24.07 23.33 -44.28
N GLU A 89 23.49 22.69 -45.29
CA GLU A 89 23.84 22.90 -46.70
C GLU A 89 23.55 24.35 -47.14
N LYS A 90 22.35 24.86 -46.81
CA LYS A 90 21.97 26.26 -47.08
C LYS A 90 22.90 27.25 -46.39
N LEU A 91 23.33 26.97 -45.16
CA LEU A 91 24.34 27.78 -44.46
C LEU A 91 25.72 27.70 -45.12
N ALA A 92 26.16 26.53 -45.57
CA ALA A 92 27.44 26.38 -46.27
C ALA A 92 27.48 27.20 -47.57
N SER A 93 26.40 27.14 -48.36
CA SER A 93 26.23 27.96 -49.57
C SER A 93 26.19 29.47 -49.25
N ASN A 94 25.34 29.90 -48.31
CA ASN A 94 25.27 31.29 -47.86
C ASN A 94 26.63 31.82 -47.35
N LYS A 95 27.42 30.97 -46.67
CA LYS A 95 28.77 31.32 -46.19
C LYS A 95 29.75 31.54 -47.34
N ALA A 96 29.71 30.70 -48.38
CA ALA A 96 30.54 30.87 -49.57
C ALA A 96 30.23 32.19 -50.29
N ASP A 97 28.95 32.50 -50.47
CA ASP A 97 28.48 33.78 -51.02
C ASP A 97 28.96 34.99 -50.21
N ILE A 98 28.81 34.94 -48.88
CA ILE A 98 29.24 36.01 -47.96
C ILE A 98 30.76 36.22 -48.06
N ILE A 99 31.56 35.15 -48.11
CA ILE A 99 33.01 35.22 -48.27
C ILE A 99 33.38 35.82 -49.63
N ARG A 100 32.69 35.43 -50.71
CA ARG A 100 32.91 35.98 -52.05
C ARG A 100 32.67 37.49 -52.08
N LEU A 101 31.48 37.94 -51.67
CA LEU A 101 31.13 39.37 -51.64
C LEU A 101 32.09 40.19 -50.77
N LYS A 102 32.55 39.62 -49.65
CA LYS A 102 33.53 40.23 -48.75
C LYS A 102 34.90 40.39 -49.44
N ASN A 103 35.40 39.34 -50.09
CA ASN A 103 36.66 39.39 -50.84
C ASN A 103 36.58 40.36 -52.04
N ASP A 104 35.44 40.41 -52.72
CA ASP A 104 35.18 41.36 -53.80
C ASP A 104 35.24 42.82 -53.27
N LEU A 105 34.58 43.12 -52.14
CA LEU A 105 34.66 44.45 -51.49
C LEU A 105 36.06 44.83 -51.00
N ASP A 106 36.87 43.85 -50.58
CA ASP A 106 38.27 44.02 -50.17
C ASP A 106 39.19 44.35 -51.37
N SER A 107 38.80 44.01 -52.61
CA SER A 107 39.57 44.35 -53.83
C SER A 107 39.68 45.85 -54.13
N GLY A 108 38.84 46.67 -53.49
CA GLY A 108 38.80 48.13 -53.69
C GLY A 108 38.03 48.61 -54.93
N SER A 109 37.47 47.71 -55.73
CA SER A 109 36.67 48.06 -56.93
C SER A 109 35.42 48.87 -56.58
N THR A 110 35.03 49.79 -57.47
CA THR A 110 33.83 50.66 -57.30
C THR A 110 32.54 50.01 -57.79
N TYR A 111 32.64 49.13 -58.78
CA TYR A 111 31.54 48.38 -59.39
C TYR A 111 31.86 46.88 -59.46
N PHE A 112 30.82 46.06 -59.36
CA PHE A 112 30.91 44.60 -59.31
C PHE A 112 29.83 43.97 -60.19
N THR A 113 30.15 42.91 -60.92
CA THR A 113 29.20 42.22 -61.79
C THR A 113 28.80 40.85 -61.23
N TYR A 114 27.51 40.66 -61.00
CA TYR A 114 26.93 39.40 -60.53
C TYR A 114 25.75 39.02 -61.42
N ALA A 115 25.75 37.77 -61.91
CA ALA A 115 24.70 37.23 -62.79
C ALA A 115 24.36 38.11 -64.03
N GLY A 116 25.34 38.88 -64.54
CA GLY A 116 25.15 39.79 -65.68
C GLY A 116 24.64 41.20 -65.32
N HIS A 117 24.42 41.49 -64.04
CA HIS A 117 24.03 42.82 -63.55
C HIS A 117 25.19 43.49 -62.82
N GLU A 118 25.32 44.81 -62.98
CA GLU A 118 26.35 45.63 -62.34
C GLU A 118 25.79 46.33 -61.08
N TYR A 119 26.57 46.28 -60.00
CA TYR A 119 26.22 46.81 -58.69
C TYR A 119 27.33 47.72 -58.17
N SER A 120 26.95 48.83 -57.53
CA SER A 120 27.91 49.72 -56.87
C SER A 120 28.42 49.12 -55.55
N ARG A 121 29.63 49.52 -55.13
CA ARG A 121 30.23 49.11 -53.86
C ARG A 121 29.29 49.25 -52.64
N ASN A 122 28.50 50.32 -52.59
CA ASN A 122 27.55 50.56 -51.49
C ASN A 122 26.37 49.56 -51.52
N ALA A 123 25.84 49.26 -52.71
CA ALA A 123 24.80 48.24 -52.87
C ALA A 123 25.29 46.85 -52.41
N VAL A 124 26.52 46.48 -52.81
CA VAL A 124 27.15 45.21 -52.39
C VAL A 124 27.42 45.17 -50.88
N GLN A 125 27.88 46.26 -50.29
CA GLN A 125 28.07 46.37 -48.84
C GLN A 125 26.75 46.23 -48.05
N THR A 126 25.67 46.80 -48.59
CA THR A 126 24.32 46.70 -47.99
C THR A 126 23.76 45.28 -48.10
N ASP A 127 23.89 44.62 -49.26
CA ASP A 127 23.50 43.22 -49.43
C ASP A 127 24.33 42.29 -48.53
N LEU A 128 25.65 42.46 -48.46
CA LEU A 128 26.51 41.69 -47.57
C LEU A 128 26.08 41.79 -46.10
N ALA A 129 25.76 42.99 -45.61
CA ALA A 129 25.25 43.18 -44.25
C ALA A 129 23.93 42.41 -44.03
N GLY A 130 22.97 42.56 -44.95
CA GLY A 130 21.68 41.84 -44.88
C GLY A 130 21.81 40.32 -44.94
N ARG A 131 22.72 39.79 -45.80
CA ARG A 131 23.05 38.36 -45.85
C ARG A 131 23.71 37.88 -44.57
N PHE A 132 24.62 38.65 -43.99
CA PHE A 132 25.33 38.28 -42.77
C PHE A 132 24.42 38.24 -41.53
N GLU A 133 23.48 39.18 -41.39
CA GLU A 133 22.47 39.12 -40.32
C GLU A 133 21.53 37.90 -40.48
N ARG A 134 21.07 37.63 -41.70
CA ARG A 134 20.30 36.41 -42.00
C ARG A 134 21.09 35.14 -41.69
N PHE A 135 22.37 35.08 -42.09
CA PHE A 135 23.25 33.95 -41.82
C PHE A 135 23.41 33.71 -40.32
N LYS A 136 23.71 34.74 -39.52
CA LYS A 136 23.80 34.63 -38.05
C LYS A 136 22.50 34.11 -37.43
N THR A 137 21.35 34.59 -37.90
CA THR A 137 20.03 34.15 -37.42
C THR A 137 19.75 32.68 -37.78
N GLN A 138 20.11 32.26 -38.99
CA GLN A 138 19.97 30.88 -39.46
C GLN A 138 20.94 29.92 -38.76
N ASP A 139 22.19 30.35 -38.49
CA ASP A 139 23.19 29.58 -37.77
C ASP A 139 22.78 29.35 -36.30
N ALA A 140 22.33 30.41 -35.61
CA ALA A 140 21.75 30.30 -34.28
C ALA A 140 20.49 29.42 -34.24
N THR A 141 19.72 29.37 -35.34
CA THR A 141 18.58 28.46 -35.49
C THR A 141 19.05 27.01 -35.67
N ARG A 142 20.08 26.77 -36.49
CA ARG A 142 20.68 25.44 -36.67
C ARG A 142 21.18 24.87 -35.34
N VAL A 143 21.94 25.65 -34.56
CA VAL A 143 22.45 25.23 -33.24
C VAL A 143 21.32 24.80 -32.30
N LYS A 144 20.19 25.52 -32.30
CA LYS A 144 19.01 25.15 -31.51
C LYS A 144 18.37 23.85 -32.02
N LEU A 145 18.21 23.68 -33.33
CA LEU A 145 17.67 22.44 -33.91
C LEU A 145 18.59 21.24 -33.64
N GLU A 146 19.91 21.41 -33.71
CA GLU A 146 20.92 20.40 -33.34
C GLU A 146 20.82 20.00 -31.86
N SER A 147 20.61 20.96 -30.94
CA SER A 147 20.40 20.63 -29.52
C SER A 147 19.08 19.88 -29.27
N ILE A 148 18.00 20.22 -29.98
CA ILE A 148 16.71 19.53 -29.89
C ILE A 148 16.84 18.12 -30.48
N LEU A 149 17.54 17.96 -31.60
CA LEU A 149 17.80 16.67 -32.23
C LEU A 149 18.52 15.73 -31.27
N ARG A 150 19.66 16.15 -30.71
CA ARG A 150 20.42 15.35 -29.73
C ARG A 150 19.59 14.96 -28.50
N ALA A 151 18.76 15.88 -27.99
CA ALA A 151 17.89 15.59 -26.85
C ALA A 151 16.80 14.56 -27.19
N ARG A 152 16.26 14.59 -28.42
CA ARG A 152 15.29 13.60 -28.91
C ARG A 152 15.94 12.24 -29.18
N GLU A 153 17.11 12.21 -29.81
CA GLU A 153 17.91 10.99 -30.03
C GLU A 153 18.18 10.27 -28.70
N GLN A 154 18.67 11.00 -27.69
CA GLN A 154 18.90 10.46 -26.35
C GLN A 154 17.61 9.96 -25.66
N GLY A 155 16.51 10.71 -25.80
CA GLY A 155 15.21 10.30 -25.26
C GLY A 155 14.64 9.06 -25.95
N LEU A 156 14.84 8.93 -27.26
CA LEU A 156 14.45 7.80 -28.08
C LEU A 156 15.24 6.54 -27.70
N ASP A 157 16.55 6.63 -27.53
CA ASP A 157 17.37 5.49 -27.12
C ASP A 157 17.05 5.03 -25.69
N ALA A 158 16.78 5.96 -24.76
CA ALA A 158 16.28 5.64 -23.43
C ALA A 158 14.89 4.97 -23.49
N ALA A 159 13.99 5.40 -24.38
CA ALA A 159 12.69 4.79 -24.59
C ALA A 159 12.79 3.37 -25.18
N ARG A 160 13.67 3.16 -26.16
CA ARG A 160 13.99 1.84 -26.73
C ARG A 160 14.52 0.88 -25.67
N ALA A 161 15.50 1.31 -24.87
CA ALA A 161 16.05 0.51 -23.77
C ALA A 161 14.98 0.14 -22.73
N LYS A 162 14.07 1.07 -22.40
CA LYS A 162 12.94 0.80 -21.50
C LYS A 162 11.95 -0.20 -22.11
N LEU A 163 11.65 -0.12 -23.41
CA LEU A 163 10.78 -1.07 -24.10
C LEU A 163 11.38 -2.48 -24.11
N ASP A 164 12.68 -2.62 -24.36
CA ASP A 164 13.36 -3.92 -24.30
C ASP A 164 13.38 -4.50 -22.88
N GLY A 165 13.61 -3.66 -21.87
CA GLY A 165 13.44 -4.03 -20.47
C GLY A 165 12.03 -4.53 -20.14
N MET A 166 10.98 -3.88 -20.66
CA MET A 166 9.59 -4.34 -20.51
C MET A 166 9.34 -5.68 -21.22
N LEU A 167 9.88 -5.88 -22.43
CA LEU A 167 9.76 -7.14 -23.17
C LEU A 167 10.45 -8.29 -22.44
N THR A 168 11.64 -8.05 -21.90
CA THR A 168 12.40 -9.02 -21.11
C THR A 168 11.71 -9.35 -19.79
N ALA A 169 11.22 -8.35 -19.06
CA ALA A 169 10.43 -8.56 -17.85
C ALA A 169 9.15 -9.37 -18.13
N ARG A 170 8.46 -9.11 -19.25
CA ARG A 170 7.27 -9.88 -19.65
C ARG A 170 7.61 -11.36 -19.87
N ARG A 171 8.69 -11.66 -20.63
CA ARG A 171 9.15 -13.04 -20.86
C ARG A 171 9.56 -13.75 -19.56
N GLN A 172 10.19 -13.02 -18.63
CA GLN A 172 10.53 -13.59 -17.32
C GLN A 172 9.28 -13.97 -16.53
N LEU A 173 8.27 -13.09 -16.48
CA LEU A 173 6.99 -13.38 -15.82
C LEU A 173 6.24 -14.55 -16.48
N GLU A 174 6.32 -14.71 -17.81
CA GLU A 174 5.78 -15.87 -18.53
C GLU A 174 6.44 -17.17 -18.00
N VAL A 175 7.77 -17.23 -17.95
CA VAL A 175 8.54 -18.38 -17.45
C VAL A 175 8.30 -18.65 -15.95
N ASP A 176 8.20 -17.59 -15.13
CA ASP A 176 7.97 -17.73 -13.69
C ASP A 176 6.59 -18.33 -13.40
N VAL A 177 5.56 -17.91 -14.13
CA VAL A 177 4.20 -18.48 -14.03
C VAL A 177 4.17 -19.94 -14.49
N GLU A 178 4.82 -20.29 -15.60
CA GLU A 178 4.96 -21.69 -16.05
C GLU A 178 5.66 -22.57 -15.01
N ASN A 179 6.68 -22.04 -14.32
CA ASN A 179 7.41 -22.74 -13.25
C ASN A 179 6.50 -22.98 -12.03
N LEU A 180 5.74 -21.96 -11.61
CA LEU A 180 4.80 -22.07 -10.49
C LEU A 180 3.66 -23.05 -10.79
N GLU A 181 3.15 -23.08 -12.02
CA GLU A 181 2.16 -24.08 -12.45
C GLU A 181 2.70 -25.51 -12.42
N ALA A 182 3.94 -25.72 -12.86
CA ALA A 182 4.59 -27.02 -12.78
C ALA A 182 4.72 -27.48 -11.31
N ARG A 183 5.06 -26.57 -10.39
CA ARG A 183 5.07 -26.85 -8.95
C ARG A 183 3.68 -27.18 -8.41
N GLN A 184 2.65 -26.41 -8.77
CA GLN A 184 1.30 -26.66 -8.30
C GLN A 184 0.77 -28.02 -8.77
N LYS A 185 1.03 -28.40 -10.03
CA LYS A 185 0.72 -29.76 -10.52
C LYS A 185 1.45 -30.86 -9.76
N MET A 186 2.72 -30.66 -9.38
CA MET A 186 3.43 -31.61 -8.52
C MET A 186 2.79 -31.73 -7.12
N VAL A 187 2.32 -30.62 -6.55
CA VAL A 187 1.59 -30.62 -5.27
C VAL A 187 0.24 -31.35 -5.41
N GLU A 188 -0.53 -31.11 -6.47
CA GLU A 188 -1.80 -31.78 -6.76
C GLU A 188 -1.63 -33.31 -6.93
N VAL A 189 -0.62 -33.73 -7.69
CA VAL A 189 -0.25 -35.15 -7.86
C VAL A 189 0.16 -35.75 -6.51
N ALA A 190 1.00 -35.06 -5.73
CA ALA A 190 1.41 -35.53 -4.41
C ALA A 190 0.21 -35.66 -3.44
N GLN A 191 -0.70 -34.68 -3.39
CA GLN A 191 -1.92 -34.73 -2.58
C GLN A 191 -2.84 -35.89 -3.00
N THR A 192 -2.99 -36.11 -4.30
CA THR A 192 -3.79 -37.21 -4.85
C THR A 192 -3.18 -38.57 -4.52
N SER A 193 -1.85 -38.71 -4.62
CA SER A 193 -1.11 -39.90 -4.19
C SER A 193 -1.08 -40.08 -2.67
N SER A 194 -1.14 -38.98 -1.90
CA SER A 194 -1.14 -38.99 -0.43
C SER A 194 -2.54 -39.15 0.18
N LYS A 195 -3.53 -39.60 -0.60
CA LYS A 195 -4.83 -40.09 -0.08
C LYS A 195 -4.68 -41.43 0.69
N PHE A 196 -3.80 -41.44 1.68
CA PHE A 196 -4.02 -42.25 2.87
C PHE A 196 -5.28 -41.71 3.54
N ALA A 197 -6.36 -42.47 3.47
CA ALA A 197 -7.63 -42.12 4.10
C ALA A 197 -7.51 -42.26 5.62
N PHE A 198 -7.02 -41.22 6.29
CA PHE A 198 -7.19 -41.06 7.73
C PHE A 198 -8.66 -40.79 8.01
N ASP A 199 -9.39 -41.82 8.45
CA ASP A 199 -10.81 -41.74 8.79
C ASP A 199 -11.01 -40.99 10.12
N ASP A 200 -11.02 -39.67 10.01
CA ASP A 200 -11.24 -38.74 11.12
C ASP A 200 -12.66 -38.82 11.71
N SER A 201 -13.56 -39.63 11.11
CA SER A 201 -14.87 -39.91 11.68
C SER A 201 -14.77 -40.70 12.99
N HIS A 202 -13.76 -41.56 13.14
CA HIS A 202 -13.54 -42.29 14.39
C HIS A 202 -13.05 -41.35 15.50
N LEU A 203 -12.06 -40.49 15.22
CA LEU A 203 -11.59 -39.51 16.21
C LEU A 203 -12.69 -38.53 16.62
N SER A 204 -13.52 -38.08 15.67
CA SER A 204 -14.65 -37.19 15.90
C SER A 204 -15.84 -37.85 16.62
N LYS A 205 -16.01 -39.18 16.51
CA LYS A 205 -16.93 -39.96 17.34
C LYS A 205 -16.38 -40.11 18.77
N THR A 206 -15.09 -40.43 18.92
CA THR A 206 -14.43 -40.60 20.22
C THR A 206 -14.41 -39.30 21.04
N LYS A 207 -14.14 -38.13 20.44
CA LYS A 207 -14.22 -36.84 21.14
C LYS A 207 -15.62 -36.58 21.71
N ARG A 208 -16.66 -36.77 20.90
CA ARG A 208 -18.06 -36.62 21.35
C ARG A 208 -18.42 -37.57 22.49
N LEU A 209 -17.98 -38.83 22.41
CA LEU A 209 -18.19 -39.80 23.49
C LEU A 209 -17.49 -39.39 24.79
N ILE A 210 -16.28 -38.83 24.72
CA ILE A 210 -15.55 -38.32 25.90
C ILE A 210 -16.29 -37.13 26.53
N ASP A 211 -16.79 -36.18 25.73
CA ASP A 211 -17.52 -35.03 26.25
C ASP A 211 -18.90 -35.42 26.81
N GLU A 212 -19.56 -36.43 26.24
CA GLU A 212 -20.78 -37.03 26.80
C GLU A 212 -20.50 -37.74 28.14
N ILE A 213 -19.39 -38.47 28.26
CA ILE A 213 -18.95 -39.09 29.53
C ILE A 213 -18.66 -38.03 30.59
N ARG A 214 -17.96 -36.95 30.24
CA ARG A 214 -17.73 -35.81 31.16
C ARG A 214 -19.05 -35.23 31.65
N THR A 215 -19.95 -34.88 30.74
CA THR A 215 -21.27 -34.34 31.07
C THR A 215 -22.04 -35.25 32.03
N ARG A 216 -21.95 -36.58 31.86
CA ARG A 216 -22.56 -37.55 32.79
C ARG A 216 -21.90 -37.62 34.16
N ILE A 217 -20.58 -37.41 34.26
CA ILE A 217 -19.87 -37.31 35.53
C ILE A 217 -20.25 -36.01 36.23
N ASP A 218 -20.22 -34.87 35.55
CA ASP A 218 -20.60 -33.55 36.10
C ASP A 218 -22.05 -33.54 36.63
N VAL A 219 -22.96 -34.26 35.97
CA VAL A 219 -24.34 -34.45 36.44
C VAL A 219 -24.40 -35.39 37.64
N ALA A 220 -23.65 -36.49 37.65
CA ALA A 220 -23.61 -37.41 38.79
C ALA A 220 -23.00 -36.76 40.04
N GLU A 221 -21.96 -35.93 39.88
CA GLU A 221 -21.35 -35.13 40.94
C GLU A 221 -22.37 -34.16 41.54
N ARG A 222 -23.08 -33.37 40.72
CA ARG A 222 -24.19 -32.53 41.21
C ARG A 222 -25.33 -33.32 41.86
N MET A 223 -25.64 -34.53 41.39
CA MET A 223 -26.69 -35.35 42.03
C MET A 223 -26.22 -35.90 43.38
N VAL A 224 -24.93 -36.21 43.55
CA VAL A 224 -24.35 -36.57 44.85
C VAL A 224 -24.31 -35.37 45.79
N ASP A 225 -24.00 -34.18 45.29
CA ASP A 225 -24.07 -32.94 46.09
C ASP A 225 -25.53 -32.66 46.53
N VAL A 226 -26.50 -32.77 45.62
CA VAL A 226 -27.93 -32.56 45.91
C VAL A 226 -28.52 -33.66 46.81
N ASP A 227 -28.14 -34.93 46.63
CA ASP A 227 -28.54 -36.01 47.54
C ASP A 227 -27.86 -35.86 48.92
N GLY A 228 -26.68 -35.24 48.98
CA GLY A 228 -26.00 -34.81 50.20
C GLY A 228 -26.73 -33.66 50.90
N GLU A 229 -27.25 -32.68 50.15
CA GLU A 229 -28.11 -31.61 50.67
C GLU A 229 -29.51 -32.12 51.09
N LEU A 230 -30.01 -33.21 50.49
CA LEU A 230 -31.26 -33.88 50.90
C LEU A 230 -31.09 -34.79 52.14
N ALA A 231 -29.87 -35.01 52.63
CA ALA A 231 -29.57 -35.89 53.77
C ALA A 231 -29.57 -35.16 55.14
N GLY A 232 -30.50 -34.22 55.32
CA GLY A 232 -30.93 -33.65 56.60
C GLY A 232 -32.38 -33.16 56.45
N GLU A 233 -33.32 -33.46 57.34
CA GLU A 233 -33.23 -33.51 58.80
C GLU A 233 -34.13 -34.59 59.45
N ILE A 234 -33.93 -34.81 60.75
CA ILE A 234 -35.04 -34.99 61.69
C ILE A 234 -34.94 -33.84 62.71
N GLN A 235 -35.93 -32.94 62.71
CA GLN A 235 -36.21 -32.06 63.85
C GLN A 235 -37.40 -32.62 64.64
N LEU A 236 -37.41 -32.37 65.96
CA LEU A 236 -38.57 -32.55 66.84
C LEU A 236 -38.71 -31.29 67.69
N ASP A 237 -39.92 -30.73 67.72
CA ASP A 237 -40.23 -29.43 68.32
C ASP A 237 -40.07 -29.36 69.84
N GLU A 238 -39.78 -28.16 70.35
CA GLU A 238 -40.46 -27.63 71.54
C GLU A 238 -40.79 -26.14 71.33
N GLN A 239 -41.88 -25.64 71.92
CA GLN A 239 -42.66 -24.51 71.40
C GLN A 239 -42.28 -23.11 71.92
N VAL A 240 -42.26 -22.15 70.98
CA VAL A 240 -42.92 -20.81 70.98
C VAL A 240 -43.44 -20.26 72.33
N ASP A 241 -43.00 -19.04 72.72
CA ASP A 241 -43.90 -17.86 72.78
C ASP A 241 -43.20 -16.48 72.91
N ALA A 242 -43.83 -15.45 72.31
CA ALA A 242 -43.68 -13.98 72.46
C ALA A 242 -42.27 -13.32 72.37
N ASP A 243 -42.09 -12.02 72.04
CA ASP A 243 -43.02 -10.89 71.84
C ASP A 243 -42.48 -9.95 70.74
N ILE A 244 -43.36 -9.41 69.89
CA ILE A 244 -43.04 -8.42 68.85
C ILE A 244 -43.64 -7.07 69.28
N SER A 245 -42.85 -6.21 69.92
CA SER A 245 -43.29 -4.81 70.19
C SER A 245 -42.21 -3.73 70.38
N ASN A 246 -40.95 -4.05 70.72
CA ASN A 246 -40.04 -3.02 71.26
C ASN A 246 -38.92 -2.47 70.36
N GLU A 247 -38.66 -3.00 69.16
CA GLU A 247 -37.48 -2.58 68.36
C GLU A 247 -37.78 -1.84 67.04
N VAL A 248 -39.04 -1.46 66.80
CA VAL A 248 -39.40 -0.48 65.75
C VAL A 248 -38.93 0.94 66.12
N ALA A 249 -38.57 1.18 67.38
CA ALA A 249 -38.11 2.48 67.87
C ALA A 249 -36.65 2.83 67.47
N SER A 250 -35.80 1.85 67.16
CA SER A 250 -34.36 2.09 66.93
C SER A 250 -34.01 2.61 65.51
N TYR A 251 -35.01 2.74 64.63
CA TYR A 251 -34.82 3.26 63.26
C TYR A 251 -34.81 4.81 63.19
N PHE A 252 -35.20 5.51 64.26
CA PHE A 252 -35.16 6.98 64.37
C PHE A 252 -33.93 7.44 65.16
N GLY A 253 -32.75 7.13 64.61
CA GLY A 253 -31.49 7.11 65.33
C GLY A 253 -31.06 8.39 66.05
N LEU A 254 -30.27 8.17 67.11
CA LEU A 254 -29.27 9.10 67.62
C LEU A 254 -28.10 8.30 68.22
N GLU A 255 -26.91 8.62 67.70
CA GLU A 255 -25.59 8.62 68.34
C GLU A 255 -25.64 8.94 69.87
N ILE A 256 -24.71 8.58 70.76
CA ILE A 256 -23.29 8.11 70.76
C ILE A 256 -23.01 7.66 72.24
N GLU A 257 -22.05 6.82 72.67
CA GLU A 257 -20.60 7.10 72.91
C GLU A 257 -19.96 5.90 73.69
N LEU A 258 -18.75 5.45 73.28
CA LEU A 258 -17.54 5.02 74.05
C LEU A 258 -17.66 4.11 75.32
N ASP A 259 -16.71 3.22 75.67
CA ASP A 259 -15.41 2.74 75.13
C ASP A 259 -15.10 1.33 75.78
N ASP A 260 -13.98 0.60 75.67
CA ASP A 260 -12.58 0.90 75.28
C ASP A 260 -11.80 -0.38 74.80
N GLU A 261 -10.48 -0.26 74.58
CA GLU A 261 -9.32 -1.19 74.72
C GLU A 261 -9.51 -2.71 75.03
N GLU A 262 -8.64 -3.66 74.62
CA GLU A 262 -7.42 -3.75 73.78
C GLU A 262 -7.12 -5.28 73.60
N LEU A 263 -6.56 -5.75 72.46
CA LEU A 263 -5.45 -6.75 72.41
C LEU A 263 -5.06 -7.25 71.00
N ALA A 264 -3.75 -7.22 70.75
CA ALA A 264 -2.98 -8.11 69.87
C ALA A 264 -3.05 -7.97 68.33
N GLU A 265 -2.66 -6.79 67.80
CA GLU A 265 -1.99 -6.71 66.49
C GLU A 265 -0.50 -7.13 66.61
N VAL A 266 -0.19 -8.39 66.95
CA VAL A 266 1.20 -8.85 67.15
C VAL A 266 1.44 -10.28 66.64
N ASP A 267 1.82 -10.43 65.36
CA ASP A 267 2.89 -11.38 64.99
C ASP A 267 3.44 -11.18 63.56
N THR A 268 2.60 -10.85 62.57
CA THR A 268 3.03 -10.84 61.15
C THR A 268 4.04 -9.73 60.82
N LYS A 269 3.93 -8.55 61.44
CA LYS A 269 4.91 -7.45 61.28
C LYS A 269 6.22 -7.66 62.05
N ALA A 270 6.25 -8.57 63.04
CA ALA A 270 7.48 -8.91 63.76
C ALA A 270 8.36 -9.86 62.94
N ALA A 271 7.74 -10.82 62.23
CA ALA A 271 8.43 -11.74 61.34
C ALA A 271 9.20 -11.02 60.21
N GLU A 272 8.58 -10.07 59.48
CA GLU A 272 9.25 -9.35 58.39
C GLU A 272 10.46 -8.50 58.85
N LYS A 273 10.43 -7.98 60.08
CA LYS A 273 11.46 -7.08 60.60
C LYS A 273 12.71 -7.82 61.07
N LEU A 274 12.60 -9.10 61.40
CA LEU A 274 13.75 -9.97 61.69
C LEU A 274 14.48 -10.40 60.41
N THR A 275 13.75 -10.83 59.38
CA THR A 275 14.34 -11.28 58.11
C THR A 275 15.21 -10.20 57.46
N LYS A 276 14.69 -8.96 57.35
CA LYS A 276 15.45 -7.82 56.80
C LYS A 276 16.69 -7.42 57.61
N ARG A 277 16.73 -7.73 58.91
CA ARG A 277 17.89 -7.38 59.77
C ARG A 277 19.02 -8.40 59.69
N ILE A 278 18.73 -9.64 59.29
CA ILE A 278 19.75 -10.68 59.05
C ILE A 278 20.46 -10.42 57.72
N GLU A 279 19.73 -10.07 56.66
CA GLU A 279 20.31 -9.76 55.34
C GLU A 279 21.26 -8.54 55.39
N LEU A 280 20.89 -7.49 56.13
CA LEU A 280 21.72 -6.30 56.34
C LEU A 280 22.95 -6.53 57.24
N SER A 281 23.12 -7.72 57.82
CA SER A 281 24.28 -8.09 58.64
C SER A 281 25.32 -8.94 57.89
N GLN A 282 25.06 -9.36 56.65
CA GLN A 282 25.96 -10.24 55.88
C GLN A 282 26.47 -9.64 54.55
N LEU A 283 26.23 -8.34 54.33
CA LEU A 283 26.68 -7.60 53.14
C LEU A 283 27.44 -6.29 53.47
N ASN A 284 28.04 -6.23 54.67
CA ASN A 284 29.25 -5.44 54.94
C ASN A 284 30.47 -6.35 54.75
#